data_AF-A0A4S2B1D4-F1
#
_entry.id   AF-A0A4S2B1D4-F1
#
_cell.length_a   1.000
_cell.length_b   1.000
_cell.length_c   1.000
_cell.angle_alpha   90.00
_cell.angle_beta   90.00
_cell.angle_gamma   90.00
#
_symmetry.space_group_name_H-M   'P 1'
#
loop_
_entity.id
_entity.type
_entity.pdbx_description
1 polymer ?
#
loop_
_entity_poly.entity_id
_entity_poly.type
_entity_poly.pdbx_seq_one_letter_code
_entity_poly.pdbx_strand_id
1 'polypeptide(L)'
;MKSIDFAVSENIVENTKVSATFVQELQEAFSMSPTQTDMRFKQSSKGQLIISVTFAYDTGMKQHLEGAGDSDLITAINFCMAKITKLLDGYKAEEHEVDTAKEGENLVMELFKQHINSPIYGYVEKDWYNNYGERYRCVRFSPTPKGNVKFCIKATLEVNNLISEACKPESTRRDKLQVPEQNEVA
;
A
#
# COMPACT_ATOMS: atom_id res chain seq x y z
N MET A 1 5.73 2.60 27.54
CA MET A 1 5.60 2.49 26.07
C MET A 1 4.72 3.66 25.65
N LYS A 2 5.24 4.65 24.90
CA LYS A 2 4.44 5.81 24.51
C LYS A 2 3.45 5.38 23.44
N SER A 3 2.15 5.42 23.76
CA SER A 3 1.07 5.29 22.78
C SER A 3 1.22 6.39 21.73
N ILE A 4 1.23 5.98 20.48
CA ILE A 4 1.06 6.90 19.36
C ILE A 4 -0.44 6.96 19.14
N ASP A 5 -1.07 8.01 19.67
CA ASP A 5 -2.44 8.36 19.34
C ASP A 5 -2.44 8.97 17.94
N PHE A 6 -3.01 8.25 16.98
CA PHE A 6 -3.44 8.87 15.74
C PHE A 6 -4.70 9.69 16.06
N ALA A 7 -4.49 10.93 16.50
CA ALA A 7 -5.57 11.91 16.57
C ALA A 7 -6.15 12.04 15.15
N VAL A 8 -7.41 11.62 15.01
CA VAL A 8 -8.19 11.77 13.78
C VAL A 8 -8.47 13.25 13.61
N SER A 9 -7.67 13.95 12.80
CA SER A 9 -8.06 15.26 12.29
C SER A 9 -9.04 15.06 11.13
N GLU A 10 -10.32 14.88 11.46
CA GLU A 10 -11.41 14.95 10.49
C GLU A 10 -11.64 16.40 10.06
N ASN A 11 -10.75 16.93 9.23
CA ASN A 11 -11.05 18.08 8.37
C ASN A 11 -11.18 17.56 6.93
N ILE A 12 -12.18 16.71 6.69
CA ILE A 12 -12.43 16.13 5.37
C ILE A 12 -13.43 17.03 4.63
N VAL A 13 -12.89 18.09 4.03
CA VAL A 13 -13.52 18.77 2.88
C VAL A 13 -13.88 17.69 1.86
N GLU A 14 -15.06 17.79 1.22
CA GLU A 14 -15.48 16.92 0.11
C GLU A 14 -14.55 17.10 -1.09
N ASN A 15 -13.35 16.53 -1.01
CA ASN A 15 -12.41 16.53 -2.11
C ASN A 15 -12.54 15.20 -2.84
N THR A 16 -13.21 15.26 -4.00
CA THR A 16 -13.21 14.22 -5.02
C THR A 16 -11.87 14.15 -5.75
N LYS A 17 -11.06 15.21 -5.65
CA LYS A 17 -9.73 15.33 -6.28
C LYS A 17 -8.61 15.08 -5.29
N VAL A 18 -7.47 14.64 -5.81
CA VAL A 18 -6.24 14.50 -5.04
C VAL A 18 -5.77 15.87 -4.56
N SER A 19 -5.24 15.94 -3.33
CA SER A 19 -4.77 17.21 -2.74
C SER A 19 -3.45 17.66 -3.38
N ALA A 20 -3.45 18.85 -4.01
CA ALA A 20 -2.24 19.46 -4.56
C ALA A 20 -1.17 19.69 -3.48
N THR A 21 -1.59 20.09 -2.28
CA THR A 21 -0.68 20.25 -1.13
C THR A 21 -0.01 18.94 -0.76
N PHE A 22 -0.77 17.84 -0.72
CA PHE A 22 -0.20 16.52 -0.41
C PHE A 22 0.82 16.08 -1.47
N VAL A 23 0.52 16.30 -2.75
CA VAL A 23 1.44 15.99 -3.86
C VAL A 23 2.71 16.83 -3.77
N GLN A 24 2.59 18.13 -3.48
CA GLN A 24 3.74 19.00 -3.30
C GLN A 24 4.61 18.56 -2.11
N GLU A 25 4.02 18.24 -0.97
CA GLU A 25 4.76 17.75 0.20
C GLU A 25 5.48 16.43 -0.09
N LEU A 26 4.89 15.53 -0.90
CA LEU A 26 5.56 14.32 -1.36
C LEU A 26 6.77 14.64 -2.25
N GLN A 27 6.62 15.57 -3.21
CA GLN A 27 7.72 16.01 -4.08
C GLN A 27 8.89 16.58 -3.25
N GLU A 28 8.58 17.46 -2.31
CA GLU A 28 9.57 18.04 -1.39
C GLU A 28 10.24 16.95 -0.54
N ALA A 29 9.47 16.03 0.04
CA ALA A 29 9.97 14.95 0.88
C ALA A 29 10.93 14.02 0.12
N PHE A 30 10.64 13.71 -1.15
CA PHE A 30 11.53 12.91 -2.00
C PHE A 30 12.76 13.68 -2.48
N SER A 31 12.67 14.99 -2.71
CA SER A 31 13.81 15.84 -3.08
C SER A 31 14.91 15.81 -2.01
N MET A 32 14.53 15.67 -0.74
CA MET A 32 15.43 15.54 0.41
C MET A 32 16.13 14.18 0.51
N SER A 33 15.95 13.28 -0.46
CA SER A 33 16.68 12.00 -0.56
C SER A 33 16.57 11.11 0.70
N PRO A 34 15.35 10.65 1.06
CA PRO A 34 15.13 9.81 2.22
C PRO A 34 16.00 8.54 2.19
N THR A 35 16.45 8.12 3.38
CA THR A 35 17.19 6.85 3.56
C THR A 35 16.25 5.66 3.54
N GLN A 36 14.99 5.86 3.95
CA GLN A 36 13.92 4.86 3.91
C GLN A 36 12.58 5.54 3.62
N THR A 37 11.76 4.90 2.79
CA THR A 37 10.36 5.25 2.56
C THR A 37 9.48 4.04 2.85
N ASP A 38 8.45 4.23 3.65
CA ASP A 38 7.43 3.23 3.96
C ASP A 38 6.06 3.77 3.52
N MET A 39 5.42 3.13 2.54
CA MET A 39 4.05 3.42 2.12
C MET A 39 3.07 2.44 2.76
N ARG A 40 1.89 2.93 3.16
CA ARG A 40 0.77 2.19 3.73
C ARG A 40 -0.54 2.69 3.14
N PHE A 41 -1.58 1.88 3.26
CA PHE A 41 -2.90 2.22 2.77
C PHE A 41 -3.96 2.05 3.85
N LYS A 42 -4.98 2.89 3.78
CA LYS A 42 -6.22 2.75 4.53
C LYS A 42 -7.40 3.06 3.60
N GLN A 43 -8.57 2.56 3.96
CA GLN A 43 -9.82 3.00 3.37
C GLN A 43 -10.52 3.90 4.40
N SER A 44 -10.91 5.11 3.99
CA SER A 44 -11.64 6.03 4.86
C SER A 44 -13.05 5.53 5.14
N SER A 45 -13.73 6.13 6.11
CA SER A 45 -15.16 5.87 6.38
C SER A 45 -16.07 6.18 5.18
N LYS A 46 -15.61 7.04 4.26
CA LYS A 46 -16.29 7.37 3.00
C LYS A 46 -15.88 6.47 1.82
N GLY A 47 -15.06 5.44 2.07
CA GLY A 47 -14.58 4.52 1.04
C GLY A 47 -13.37 5.01 0.24
N GLN A 48 -12.82 6.19 0.54
CA GLN A 48 -11.69 6.75 -0.20
C GLN A 48 -10.38 6.04 0.14
N LEU A 49 -9.53 5.84 -0.86
CA LEU A 49 -8.18 5.34 -0.69
C LEU A 49 -7.29 6.41 -0.08
N ILE A 50 -6.78 6.12 1.11
CA ILE A 50 -5.83 6.97 1.84
C ILE A 50 -4.45 6.34 1.73
N ILE A 51 -3.49 7.12 1.25
CA ILE A 51 -2.08 6.76 1.12
C ILE A 51 -1.33 7.44 2.26
N SER A 52 -0.66 6.65 3.10
CA SER A 52 0.24 7.17 4.14
C SER A 52 1.68 6.85 3.76
N VAL A 53 2.54 7.87 3.70
CA VAL A 53 3.96 7.71 3.39
C VAL A 53 4.80 8.22 4.55
N THR A 54 5.68 7.37 5.05
CA THR A 54 6.64 7.72 6.10
C THR A 54 8.04 7.73 5.53
N PHE A 55 8.72 8.86 5.69
CA PHE A 55 10.09 9.08 5.26
C PHE A 55 11.00 9.07 6.49
N ALA A 56 12.15 8.41 6.36
CA ALA A 56 13.25 8.52 7.30
C ALA A 56 14.46 9.15 6.58
N TYR A 57 15.16 10.03 7.26
CA TYR A 57 16.33 10.74 6.72
C TYR A 57 17.59 10.34 7.50
N ASP A 58 18.75 10.61 6.91
CA ASP A 58 20.06 10.37 7.54
C ASP A 58 20.29 11.21 8.81
N THR A 59 19.64 12.37 8.89
CA THR A 59 19.59 13.24 10.08
C THR A 59 18.86 12.60 11.27
N GLY A 60 18.19 11.46 11.08
CA GLY A 60 17.32 10.83 12.07
C GLY A 60 15.90 11.39 12.11
N MET A 61 15.61 12.44 11.33
CA MET A 61 14.26 12.98 11.16
C MET A 61 13.33 11.93 10.54
N LYS A 62 12.07 11.90 10.99
CA LYS A 62 11.00 11.15 10.36
C LYS A 62 9.85 12.08 10.02
N GLN A 63 9.40 12.01 8.77
CA GLN A 63 8.25 12.76 8.29
C GLN A 63 7.14 11.79 7.92
N HIS A 64 5.91 12.10 8.30
CA HIS A 64 4.73 11.32 7.96
C HIS A 64 3.77 12.21 7.19
N LEU A 65 3.41 11.77 5.98
CA LEU A 65 2.45 12.42 5.12
C LEU A 65 1.29 11.45 4.88
N GLU A 66 0.07 11.96 4.87
CA GLU A 66 -1.13 11.17 4.61
C GLU A 66 -2.11 11.99 3.77
N GLY A 67 -2.66 11.37 2.73
CA GLY A 67 -3.60 12.02 1.84
C GLY A 67 -4.40 11.03 1.02
N ALA A 68 -5.59 11.47 0.58
CA ALA A 68 -6.39 10.72 -0.35
C ALA A 68 -5.73 10.71 -1.74
N GLY A 69 -5.77 9.58 -2.43
CA GLY A 69 -5.06 9.40 -3.70
C GLY A 69 -5.69 8.34 -4.58
N ASP A 70 -4.99 8.04 -5.66
CA ASP A 70 -5.38 7.05 -6.66
C ASP A 70 -4.22 6.10 -6.98
N SER A 71 -4.50 5.13 -7.83
CA SER A 71 -3.51 4.16 -8.32
C SER A 71 -2.31 4.79 -9.08
N ASP A 72 -2.52 5.92 -9.77
CA ASP A 72 -1.45 6.62 -10.48
C ASP A 72 -0.47 7.29 -9.51
N LEU A 73 -0.97 7.90 -8.42
CA LEU A 73 -0.14 8.47 -7.36
C LEU A 73 0.64 7.37 -6.64
N ILE A 74 0.03 6.21 -6.37
CA ILE A 74 0.74 5.05 -5.81
C ILE A 74 1.91 4.64 -6.71
N THR A 75 1.65 4.57 -8.01
CA THR A 75 2.68 4.24 -9.02
C THR A 75 3.79 5.29 -8.99
N ALA A 76 3.46 6.57 -9.02
CA ALA A 76 4.43 7.66 -8.97
C ALA A 76 5.32 7.58 -7.71
N ILE A 77 4.74 7.33 -6.54
CA ILE A 77 5.50 7.19 -5.29
C ILE A 77 6.41 5.94 -5.32
N ASN A 78 5.95 4.81 -5.86
CA ASN A 78 6.77 3.61 -6.03
C ASN A 78 8.00 3.89 -6.94
N PHE A 79 7.83 4.66 -8.01
CA PHE A 79 8.95 5.09 -8.86
C PHE A 79 9.90 6.05 -8.12
N CYS A 80 9.39 6.94 -7.27
CA CYS A 80 10.22 7.79 -6.41
C CYS A 80 11.06 6.96 -5.43
N MET A 81 10.53 5.86 -4.88
CA MET A 81 11.33 4.92 -4.07
C MET A 81 12.49 4.26 -4.86
N ALA A 82 12.38 4.23 -6.19
CA ALA A 82 13.43 3.79 -7.12
C ALA A 82 14.32 4.96 -7.62
N LYS A 83 14.17 6.16 -7.03
CA LYS A 83 14.82 7.41 -7.43
C LYS A 83 14.45 7.92 -8.82
N ILE A 84 13.27 7.55 -9.32
CA ILE A 84 12.73 8.04 -10.59
C ILE A 84 11.57 9.00 -10.27
N THR A 85 11.83 10.30 -10.29
CA THR A 85 10.86 11.32 -9.85
C THR A 85 9.87 11.77 -10.91
N LYS A 86 10.19 11.53 -12.20
CA LYS A 86 9.46 12.09 -13.35
C LYS A 86 7.94 11.92 -13.31
N LEU A 87 7.45 10.78 -12.82
CA LEU A 87 6.01 10.53 -12.72
C LEU A 87 5.37 11.41 -11.65
N LEU A 88 6.02 11.58 -10.50
CA LEU A 88 5.52 12.44 -9.43
C LEU A 88 5.68 13.93 -9.79
N ASP A 89 6.77 14.30 -10.46
CA ASP A 89 7.01 15.68 -10.92
C ASP A 89 5.97 16.12 -11.96
N GLY A 90 5.50 15.18 -12.80
CA GLY A 90 4.46 15.40 -13.79
C GLY A 90 3.03 15.15 -13.30
N TYR A 91 2.85 14.71 -12.05
CA TYR A 91 1.54 14.39 -11.50
C TYR A 91 0.78 15.68 -11.15
N LYS A 92 -0.36 15.90 -11.80
CA LYS A 92 -1.20 17.09 -11.61
C LYS A 92 -2.43 16.75 -10.78
N ALA A 93 -2.41 17.07 -9.50
CA ALA A 93 -3.42 16.64 -8.54
C ALA A 93 -4.87 16.99 -8.95
N GLU A 94 -5.06 18.13 -9.59
CA GLU A 94 -6.35 18.62 -10.08
C GLU A 94 -6.96 17.78 -11.22
N GLU A 95 -6.13 17.08 -12.00
CA GLU A 95 -6.59 16.20 -13.08
C GLU A 95 -7.05 14.84 -12.54
N HIS A 96 -6.64 14.46 -11.33
CA HIS A 96 -6.85 13.12 -10.76
C HIS A 96 -7.96 13.08 -9.70
N GLU A 97 -8.87 12.11 -9.85
CA GLU A 97 -9.89 11.80 -8.85
C GLU A 97 -9.37 10.81 -7.82
N VAL A 98 -9.86 10.92 -6.59
CA VAL A 98 -9.54 9.99 -5.52
C VAL A 98 -10.23 8.65 -5.76
N ASP A 99 -9.47 7.56 -5.71
CA ASP A 99 -10.04 6.21 -5.78
C ASP A 99 -11.01 6.01 -4.60
N THR A 100 -12.27 5.74 -4.92
CA THR A 100 -13.35 5.59 -3.93
C THR A 100 -14.04 4.25 -4.14
N ALA A 101 -14.11 3.47 -3.06
CA ALA A 101 -14.69 2.14 -3.04
C ALA A 101 -16.18 2.19 -3.43
N LYS A 102 -16.59 1.30 -4.32
CA LYS A 102 -18.00 0.99 -4.55
C LYS A 102 -18.57 0.21 -3.37
N GLU A 103 -19.89 0.08 -3.31
CA GLU A 103 -20.55 -0.68 -2.25
C GLU A 103 -20.01 -2.12 -2.18
N GLY A 104 -19.56 -2.53 -0.99
CA GLY A 104 -18.95 -3.85 -0.75
C GLY A 104 -17.48 -3.99 -1.17
N GLU A 105 -16.88 -2.97 -1.77
CA GLU A 105 -15.48 -2.98 -2.19
C GLU A 105 -14.51 -2.63 -1.05
N ASN A 106 -13.34 -3.27 -1.07
CA ASN A 106 -12.24 -2.97 -0.17
C ASN A 106 -10.97 -2.70 -0.98
N LEU A 107 -10.67 -1.43 -1.24
CA LEU A 107 -9.55 -1.01 -2.08
C LEU A 107 -8.20 -1.48 -1.52
N VAL A 108 -8.05 -1.49 -0.20
CA VAL A 108 -6.81 -1.95 0.46
C VAL A 108 -6.61 -3.46 0.25
N MET A 109 -7.69 -4.24 0.28
CA MET A 109 -7.64 -5.68 0.01
C MET A 109 -7.27 -5.96 -1.45
N GLU A 110 -7.81 -5.20 -2.39
CA GLU A 110 -7.49 -5.35 -3.81
C GLU A 110 -6.03 -4.98 -4.10
N LEU A 111 -5.52 -3.87 -3.54
CA LEU A 111 -4.10 -3.53 -3.60
C LEU A 111 -3.21 -4.62 -3.00
N PHE A 112 -3.64 -5.24 -1.90
CA PHE A 112 -2.91 -6.34 -1.28
C PHE A 112 -2.87 -7.58 -2.16
N LYS A 113 -4.00 -7.96 -2.78
CA LYS A 113 -4.06 -9.06 -3.75
C LYS A 113 -3.12 -8.81 -4.93
N GLN A 114 -3.04 -7.58 -5.42
CA GLN A 114 -2.09 -7.21 -6.48
C GLN A 114 -0.63 -7.39 -6.01
N HIS A 115 -0.28 -6.90 -4.82
CA HIS A 115 1.10 -7.00 -4.31
C HIS A 115 1.51 -8.43 -3.98
N ILE A 116 0.63 -9.22 -3.35
CA ILE A 116 0.95 -10.58 -2.93
C ILE A 116 1.10 -11.55 -4.11
N ASN A 117 0.45 -11.24 -5.22
CA ASN A 117 0.58 -11.99 -6.47
C ASN A 117 1.68 -11.41 -7.39
N SER A 118 2.34 -10.33 -7.00
CA SER A 118 3.45 -9.74 -7.75
C SER A 118 4.75 -10.54 -7.56
N PRO A 119 5.75 -10.38 -8.45
CA PRO A 119 7.07 -10.98 -8.26
C PRO A 119 7.89 -10.30 -7.14
N ILE A 120 7.37 -9.24 -6.50
CA ILE A 120 8.07 -8.54 -5.43
C ILE A 120 8.07 -9.42 -4.18
N TYR A 121 9.25 -9.63 -3.60
CA TYR A 121 9.37 -10.44 -2.39
C TYR A 121 8.64 -9.78 -1.21
N GLY A 122 7.71 -10.54 -0.62
CA GLY A 122 6.96 -10.15 0.58
C GLY A 122 7.54 -10.82 1.84
N TYR A 123 7.57 -10.07 2.94
CA TYR A 123 7.96 -10.53 4.26
C TYR A 123 6.75 -10.44 5.19
N VAL A 124 6.36 -11.57 5.79
CA VAL A 124 5.35 -11.56 6.86
C VAL A 124 6.01 -10.95 8.11
N GLU A 125 5.45 -9.85 8.59
CA GLU A 125 5.90 -9.18 9.80
C GLU A 125 5.11 -9.68 11.02
N LYS A 126 5.49 -9.18 12.21
CA LYS A 126 4.73 -9.47 13.43
C LYS A 126 3.29 -8.98 13.27
N ASP A 127 2.35 -9.84 13.62
CA ASP A 127 0.93 -9.49 13.63
C ASP A 127 0.69 -8.28 14.56
N TRP A 128 -0.23 -7.42 14.14
CA TRP A 128 -0.70 -6.28 14.91
C TRP A 128 -2.06 -6.59 15.54
N TYR A 129 -2.31 -6.02 16.72
CA TYR A 129 -3.58 -6.16 17.41
C TYR A 129 -4.10 -4.76 17.71
N ASN A 130 -5.37 -4.51 17.38
CA ASN A 130 -6.01 -3.26 17.77
C ASN A 130 -6.42 -3.30 19.25
N ASN A 131 -6.91 -2.17 19.75
CA ASN A 131 -7.33 -2.04 21.15
C ASN A 131 -8.51 -2.94 21.54
N TYR A 132 -9.22 -3.51 20.55
CA TYR A 132 -10.31 -4.46 20.75
C TYR A 132 -9.86 -5.93 20.69
N GLY A 133 -8.54 -6.17 20.56
CA GLY A 133 -7.98 -7.52 20.44
C GLY A 133 -8.14 -8.15 19.06
N GLU A 134 -8.64 -7.40 18.06
CA GLU A 134 -8.71 -7.90 16.70
C GLU A 134 -7.32 -8.02 16.10
N ARG A 135 -7.05 -9.17 15.48
CA ARG A 135 -5.76 -9.52 14.90
C ARG A 135 -5.67 -9.07 13.45
N TYR A 136 -4.52 -8.50 13.08
CA TYR A 136 -4.18 -8.07 11.73
C TYR A 136 -2.89 -8.74 11.29
N ARG A 137 -2.90 -9.30 10.07
CA ARG A 137 -1.70 -9.84 9.42
C ARG A 137 -0.97 -8.69 8.74
N CYS A 138 0.30 -8.49 9.12
CA CYS A 138 1.13 -7.46 8.51
C CYS A 138 2.12 -8.09 7.52
N VAL A 139 2.19 -7.55 6.31
CA VAL A 139 3.09 -7.99 5.24
C VAL A 139 3.79 -6.77 4.65
N ARG A 140 5.10 -6.87 4.49
CA ARG A 140 5.96 -5.86 3.88
C ARG A 140 6.49 -6.35 2.56
N PHE A 141 6.24 -5.60 1.50
CA PHE A 141 6.86 -5.77 0.18
C PHE A 141 7.98 -4.75 0.02
N SER A 142 9.11 -5.16 -0.56
CA SER A 142 10.26 -4.26 -0.80
C SER A 142 10.52 -4.12 -2.30
N PRO A 143 9.79 -3.24 -3.00
CA PRO A 143 10.04 -2.99 -4.43
C PRO A 143 11.44 -2.45 -4.68
N THR A 144 12.04 -1.76 -3.70
CA THR A 144 13.42 -1.27 -3.77
C THR A 144 14.12 -1.46 -2.43
N PRO A 145 15.47 -1.42 -2.36
CA PRO A 145 16.20 -1.55 -1.08
C PRO A 145 15.84 -0.51 -0.02
N LYS A 146 15.31 0.66 -0.45
CA LYS A 146 14.95 1.79 0.43
C LYS A 146 13.45 2.06 0.47
N GLY A 147 12.66 1.29 -0.25
CA GLY A 147 11.22 1.48 -0.40
C GLY A 147 10.48 0.26 0.08
N ASN A 148 9.51 0.46 0.98
CA ASN A 148 8.60 -0.60 1.38
C ASN A 148 7.16 -0.19 1.13
N VAL A 149 6.35 -1.19 0.78
CA VAL A 149 4.89 -1.11 0.80
C VAL A 149 4.39 -2.07 1.87
N LYS A 150 3.66 -1.56 2.86
CA LYS A 150 3.23 -2.30 4.04
C LYS A 150 1.71 -2.38 4.10
N PHE A 151 1.20 -3.60 4.22
CA PHE A 151 -0.20 -3.89 4.43
C PHE A 151 -0.38 -4.48 5.83
N CYS A 152 -1.36 -3.99 6.59
CA CYS A 152 -1.83 -4.64 7.81
C CYS A 152 -3.35 -4.82 7.69
N ILE A 153 -3.78 -6.05 7.43
CA ILE A 153 -5.17 -6.37 7.08
C ILE A 153 -5.74 -7.31 8.13
N LYS A 154 -7.02 -7.13 8.47
CA LYS A 154 -7.72 -7.97 9.44
C LYS A 154 -7.54 -9.44 9.07
N ALA A 155 -7.21 -10.28 10.05
CA ALA A 155 -6.85 -11.68 9.84
C ALA A 155 -8.08 -12.55 9.54
N THR A 156 -8.65 -12.40 8.34
CA THR A 156 -9.73 -13.25 7.83
C THR A 156 -9.18 -14.55 7.25
N LEU A 157 -10.08 -15.52 6.98
CA LEU A 157 -9.70 -16.75 6.29
C LEU A 157 -9.07 -16.46 4.92
N GLU A 158 -9.63 -15.51 4.16
CA GLU A 158 -9.11 -15.10 2.86
C GLU A 158 -7.68 -14.56 2.95
N VAL A 159 -7.42 -13.62 3.87
CA VAL A 159 -6.08 -13.04 4.06
C VAL A 159 -5.07 -14.11 4.47
N ASN A 160 -5.45 -15.01 5.39
CA ASN A 160 -4.58 -16.09 5.82
C ASN A 160 -4.26 -17.06 4.67
N ASN A 161 -5.24 -17.37 3.82
CA ASN A 161 -5.04 -18.23 2.65
C ASN A 161 -4.14 -17.58 1.61
N LEU A 162 -4.36 -16.30 1.29
CA LEU A 162 -3.51 -15.54 0.36
C LEU A 162 -2.04 -15.58 0.82
N ILE A 163 -1.78 -15.31 2.10
CA ILE A 163 -0.42 -15.37 2.67
C ILE A 163 0.14 -16.79 2.60
N SER A 164 -0.65 -17.79 3.00
CA SER A 164 -0.22 -19.19 2.98
C SER A 164 0.15 -19.67 1.57
N GLU A 165 -0.66 -19.36 0.56
CA GLU A 165 -0.37 -19.73 -0.84
C GLU A 165 0.89 -19.01 -1.35
N ALA A 166 1.09 -17.73 -1.02
CA ALA A 166 2.27 -16.98 -1.43
C ALA A 166 3.57 -17.51 -0.79
N CYS A 167 3.49 -18.06 0.43
CA CYS A 167 4.61 -18.70 1.12
C CYS A 167 4.98 -20.08 0.57
N LYS A 168 4.17 -20.69 -0.31
CA LYS A 168 4.51 -21.99 -0.90
C LYS A 168 5.75 -21.90 -1.80
N PRO A 169 6.57 -22.96 -1.89
CA PRO A 169 7.65 -23.03 -2.86
C PRO A 169 7.15 -22.76 -4.28
N GLU A 170 7.98 -22.13 -5.12
CA GLU A 170 7.59 -21.84 -6.51
C GLU A 170 7.22 -23.10 -7.31
N SER A 171 7.88 -24.23 -7.03
CA SER A 171 7.59 -25.51 -7.67
C SER A 171 6.12 -25.90 -7.50
N THR A 172 5.59 -25.78 -6.28
CA THR A 172 4.19 -26.10 -5.96
C THR A 172 3.19 -25.09 -6.53
N ARG A 173 3.62 -23.86 -6.83
CA ARG A 173 2.76 -22.81 -7.43
C ARG A 173 2.57 -23.03 -8.94
N ARG A 174 3.60 -23.52 -9.65
CA ARG A 174 3.54 -23.77 -11.11
C ARG A 174 2.67 -24.97 -11.49
N ASP A 175 2.59 -25.98 -10.62
CA ASP A 175 1.76 -27.18 -10.85
C ASP A 175 0.26 -26.84 -10.99
N LYS A 176 -0.22 -25.77 -10.35
CA LYS A 176 -1.61 -25.31 -10.47
C LYS A 176 -1.91 -24.52 -11.75
N LEU A 177 -0.89 -23.99 -12.42
CA LEU A 177 -1.04 -23.26 -13.70
C LEU A 177 -0.93 -24.19 -14.92
N GLN A 178 -0.53 -25.46 -14.74
CA GLN A 178 -0.27 -26.42 -15.81
C GLN A 178 -1.34 -27.50 -16.00
N VAL A 179 -2.54 -27.36 -15.42
CA VAL A 179 -3.66 -28.27 -15.73
C VAL A 179 -4.71 -27.56 -16.59
N PRO A 180 -4.56 -27.51 -17.92
CA PRO A 180 -5.71 -27.70 -18.77
C PRO A 180 -6.11 -29.18 -18.65
N GLU A 181 -7.33 -29.45 -18.19
CA GLU A 181 -8.00 -30.73 -18.42
C GLU A 181 -7.89 -31.03 -19.93
N GLN A 182 -7.02 -31.97 -20.28
CA GLN A 182 -7.16 -32.65 -21.57
C GLN A 182 -8.42 -33.49 -21.44
N ASN A 183 -9.53 -32.96 -21.96
CA ASN A 183 -10.70 -33.78 -22.25
C ASN A 183 -10.24 -34.89 -23.19
N GLU A 184 -10.12 -36.11 -22.67
CA GLU A 184 -10.15 -37.31 -23.50
C GLU A 184 -11.49 -37.31 -24.24
N VAL A 185 -11.43 -37.12 -25.55
CA VAL A 185 -12.56 -37.38 -26.44
C VAL A 185 -12.16 -38.53 -27.35
N ALA A 186 -12.71 -39.70 -27.01
CA ALA A 186 -13.02 -40.90 -27.80
C ALA A 186 -11.97 -41.45 -28.79
#